data_AF-A0A8J5WU20-F1
#
_entry.id   AF-A0A8J5WU20-F1
#
_cell.length_a   1.000
_cell.length_b   1.000
_cell.length_c   1.000
_cell.angle_alpha   90.00
_cell.angle_beta   90.00
_cell.angle_gamma   90.00
#
_symmetry.space_group_name_H-M   'P 1'
#
loop_
_entity.id
_entity.type
_entity.pdbx_description
1 polymer ?
#
loop_
_entity_poly.entity_id
_entity_poly.type
_entity_poly.pdbx_seq_one_letter_code
_entity_poly.pdbx_strand_id
1 'polypeptide(L)'
;MIYGEEDILKMPPELANALSHERETVENSEIRQQALEAIYMIVMQDDGRRAFWSVNGPRILQVGYEDEEDSKVMEAYELIGSLLVGKGEVEQDQERGQKH
;
A
#
# COMPACT_ATOMS: atom_id res chain seq x y z
N MET A 1 -10.98 0.66 -9.41
CA MET A 1 -12.10 0.67 -8.42
C MET A 1 -12.89 1.95 -8.60
N ILE A 2 -14.11 1.90 -9.14
CA ILE A 2 -14.95 3.09 -9.34
C ILE A 2 -16.17 2.92 -8.44
N TYR A 3 -16.26 3.73 -7.38
CA TYR A 3 -17.49 3.87 -6.62
C TYR A 3 -18.50 4.63 -7.48
N GLY A 4 -19.76 4.18 -7.50
CA GLY A 4 -20.81 4.92 -8.20
C GLY A 4 -21.07 6.28 -7.54
N GLU A 5 -21.53 7.27 -8.31
CA GLU A 5 -21.88 8.60 -7.75
C GLU A 5 -22.85 8.49 -6.56
N GLU A 6 -23.81 7.56 -6.63
CA GLU A 6 -24.76 7.28 -5.53
C GLU A 6 -24.09 6.75 -4.26
N ASP A 7 -22.96 6.04 -4.38
CA ASP A 7 -22.21 5.54 -3.23
C ASP A 7 -21.34 6.64 -2.63
N ILE A 8 -20.72 7.48 -3.46
CA ILE A 8 -19.92 8.63 -3.04
C ILE A 8 -20.78 9.64 -2.26
N LEU A 9 -22.01 9.89 -2.71
CA LEU A 9 -22.96 10.80 -2.04
C LEU A 9 -23.37 10.34 -0.63
N LYS A 10 -23.27 9.05 -0.33
CA LYS A 10 -23.59 8.48 0.99
C LYS A 10 -22.40 8.52 1.95
N MET A 11 -21.21 8.90 1.48
CA MET A 11 -20.01 8.95 2.31
C MET A 11 -19.86 10.30 3.03
N PRO A 12 -19.13 10.33 4.17
CA PRO A 12 -18.69 11.58 4.78
C PRO A 12 -17.98 12.49 3.77
N PRO A 13 -18.12 13.83 3.88
CA PRO A 13 -17.56 14.78 2.91
C PRO A 13 -16.07 14.60 2.63
N GLU A 14 -15.28 14.21 3.63
CA GLU A 14 -13.84 13.99 3.52
C GLU A 14 -13.52 12.80 2.59
N LEU A 15 -14.31 11.72 2.69
CA LEU A 15 -14.19 10.53 1.87
C LEU A 15 -14.80 10.73 0.49
N ALA A 16 -15.97 11.38 0.43
CA ALA A 16 -16.65 11.70 -0.82
C ALA A 16 -15.77 12.57 -1.72
N ASN A 17 -15.16 13.63 -1.15
CA ASN A 17 -14.24 14.51 -1.87
C ASN A 17 -12.98 13.76 -2.32
N ALA A 18 -12.39 12.90 -1.50
CA ALA A 18 -11.22 12.13 -1.89
C ALA A 18 -11.51 11.14 -3.04
N LEU A 19 -12.71 10.56 -3.08
CA LEU A 19 -13.13 9.59 -4.10
C LEU A 19 -13.70 10.23 -5.38
N SER A 20 -14.09 11.50 -5.34
CA SER A 20 -14.60 12.22 -6.51
C SER A 20 -13.51 12.71 -7.45
N HIS A 21 -12.24 12.59 -7.07
CA HIS A 21 -11.12 12.93 -7.94
C HIS A 21 -10.75 11.73 -8.80
N GLU A 22 -10.66 11.95 -10.11
CA GLU A 22 -10.11 10.97 -11.04
C GLU A 22 -8.65 10.68 -10.63
N ARG A 23 -8.36 9.42 -10.34
CA ARG A 23 -7.00 8.98 -10.03
C ARG A 23 -6.28 8.78 -11.35
N GLU A 24 -5.25 9.59 -11.58
CA GLU A 24 -4.38 9.40 -12.74
C GLU A 24 -3.67 8.06 -12.64
N THR A 25 -3.89 7.20 -13.63
CA THR A 25 -3.18 5.92 -13.73
C THR A 25 -1.78 6.18 -14.30
N VAL A 26 -0.77 5.60 -13.65
CA VAL A 26 0.60 5.66 -14.16
C VAL A 26 0.79 4.47 -15.10
N GLU A 27 0.51 4.67 -16.39
CA GLU A 27 0.61 3.62 -17.41
C GLU A 27 2.06 3.18 -17.68
N ASN A 28 3.03 4.06 -17.47
CA ASN A 28 4.44 3.76 -17.69
C ASN A 28 4.99 2.85 -16.57
N SER A 29 5.32 1.61 -16.94
CA SER A 29 5.84 0.61 -15.99
C SER A 29 7.19 0.97 -15.38
N GLU A 30 8.03 1.73 -16.08
CA GLU A 30 9.32 2.21 -15.54
C GLU A 30 9.10 3.19 -14.38
N ILE A 31 8.09 4.06 -14.47
CA ILE A 31 7.74 4.97 -13.38
C ILE A 31 7.20 4.17 -12.19
N ARG A 32 6.34 3.16 -12.43
CA ARG A 32 5.83 2.28 -11.36
C ARG A 32 6.95 1.51 -10.68
N GLN A 33 7.89 0.97 -11.45
CA GLN A 33 9.07 0.28 -10.92
C GLN A 33 9.93 1.21 -10.07
N GLN A 34 10.28 2.41 -10.56
CA GLN A 34 11.07 3.38 -9.81
C GLN A 34 10.38 3.83 -8.51
N ALA A 35 9.04 3.96 -8.53
CA ALA A 35 8.28 4.25 -7.32
C ALA A 35 8.38 3.12 -6.30
N LEU A 36 8.30 1.85 -6.73
CA LEU A 36 8.49 0.70 -5.86
C LEU A 36 9.92 0.61 -5.32
N GLU A 37 10.93 0.91 -6.12
CA GLU A 37 12.33 1.00 -5.66
C GLU A 37 12.50 2.08 -4.58
N ALA A 38 11.82 3.22 -4.72
CA ALA A 38 11.81 4.26 -3.68
C ALA A 38 11.11 3.79 -2.39
N ILE A 39 9.97 3.11 -2.52
CA ILE A 39 9.26 2.52 -1.37
C ILE A 39 10.13 1.47 -0.69
N TYR A 40 10.83 0.64 -1.45
CA TYR A 40 11.78 -0.34 -0.92
C TYR A 40 12.83 0.33 -0.04
N MET A 41 13.44 1.44 -0.49
CA MET A 41 14.41 2.19 0.31
C MET A 41 13.83 2.76 1.61
N ILE A 42 12.54 3.12 1.62
CA ILE A 42 11.83 3.56 2.84
C ILE A 42 11.62 2.36 3.78
N VAL A 43 11.09 1.26 3.26
CA VAL A 43 10.72 0.06 4.03
C VAL A 43 11.94 -0.67 4.59
N MET A 44 13.12 -0.54 3.97
CA MET A 44 14.36 -1.07 4.52
C MET A 44 14.75 -0.45 5.87
N GLN A 45 14.33 0.79 6.15
CA GLN A 45 14.62 1.48 7.41
C GLN A 45 13.57 1.12 8.46
N ASP A 46 13.96 0.87 9.72
CA ASP A 46 13.00 0.41 10.74
C ASP A 46 11.87 1.42 10.99
N ASP A 47 12.16 2.72 11.14
CA ASP A 47 11.14 3.75 11.28
C ASP A 47 10.36 4.00 9.99
N GLY A 48 11.01 3.86 8.83
CA GLY A 48 10.35 3.94 7.53
C GLY A 48 9.33 2.82 7.34
N ARG A 49 9.68 1.59 7.75
CA ARG A 49 8.75 0.44 7.77
C ARG A 49 7.58 0.68 8.69
N ARG A 50 7.81 1.16 9.92
CA ARG A 50 6.73 1.48 10.89
C ARG A 50 5.81 2.57 10.36
N ALA A 51 6.37 3.63 9.77
CA ALA A 51 5.58 4.67 9.12
C ALA A 51 4.76 4.11 7.95
N PHE A 52 5.35 3.25 7.12
CA PHE A 52 4.65 2.60 6.02
C PHE A 52 3.49 1.72 6.49
N TRP A 53 3.65 0.98 7.59
CA TRP A 53 2.56 0.23 8.23
C TRP A 53 1.42 1.14 8.70
N SER A 54 1.74 2.29 9.30
CA SER A 54 0.72 3.24 9.81
C SER A 54 -0.20 3.83 8.74
N VAL A 55 0.22 3.80 7.47
CA VAL A 55 -0.56 4.31 6.32
C VAL A 55 -1.20 3.18 5.49
N ASN A 56 -1.37 1.98 6.07
CA ASN A 56 -1.86 0.78 5.39
C ASN A 56 -0.98 0.33 4.21
N GLY A 57 0.32 0.60 4.27
CA GLY A 57 1.29 0.25 3.24
C GLY A 57 1.21 -1.20 2.73
N PRO A 58 1.10 -2.23 3.59
CA PRO A 58 0.93 -3.60 3.13
C PRO A 58 -0.30 -3.82 2.24
N ARG A 59 -1.43 -3.17 2.56
CA ARG A 59 -2.65 -3.25 1.74
C ARG A 59 -2.46 -2.51 0.42
N ILE A 60 -1.74 -1.39 0.40
CA ILE A 60 -1.39 -0.65 -0.82
C ILE A 60 -0.58 -1.55 -1.77
N LEU A 61 0.45 -2.25 -1.24
CA LEU A 61 1.26 -3.17 -2.05
C LEU A 61 0.45 -4.37 -2.55
N GLN A 62 -0.41 -4.94 -1.70
CA GLN A 62 -1.25 -6.07 -2.09
C GLN A 62 -2.17 -5.69 -3.26
N VAL A 63 -2.92 -4.59 -3.14
CA VAL A 63 -3.84 -4.16 -4.21
C VAL A 63 -3.06 -3.80 -5.48
N GLY A 64 -1.92 -3.12 -5.34
CA GLY A 64 -1.06 -2.78 -6.47
C GLY A 64 -0.50 -4.01 -7.20
N TYR A 65 -0.13 -5.06 -6.47
CA TYR A 65 0.34 -6.33 -7.06
C TYR A 65 -0.79 -7.11 -7.73
N GLU A 66 -1.99 -7.15 -7.13
CA GLU A 66 -3.17 -7.83 -7.71
C GLU A 66 -3.57 -7.25 -9.07
N ASP A 67 -3.36 -5.94 -9.28
CA ASP A 67 -3.69 -5.23 -10.52
C ASP A 67 -2.50 -5.12 -11.51
N GLU A 68 -1.30 -5.60 -11.16
CA GLU A 68 -0.10 -5.44 -12.00
C GLU A 68 0.09 -6.59 -13.00
N GLU A 69 0.43 -6.25 -14.24
CA GLU A 69 0.65 -7.22 -15.33
C GLU A 69 2.11 -7.24 -15.82
N ASP A 70 2.90 -6.19 -15.55
CA ASP A 70 4.30 -6.13 -15.95
C ASP A 70 5.18 -6.93 -14.97
N SER A 71 5.76 -8.02 -15.47
CA SER A 71 6.63 -8.92 -14.71
C SER A 71 7.77 -8.24 -13.92
N LYS A 72 8.34 -7.14 -14.42
CA LYS A 72 9.43 -6.44 -13.71
C LYS A 72 8.90 -5.64 -12.53
N VAL A 73 7.71 -5.06 -12.68
CA VAL A 73 7.06 -4.30 -11.62
C VAL A 73 6.56 -5.27 -10.54
N MET A 74 6.05 -6.45 -10.94
CA MET A 74 5.69 -7.53 -10.02
C MET A 74 6.88 -7.98 -9.15
N GLU A 75 8.07 -8.17 -9.73
CA GLU A 75 9.28 -8.52 -8.97
C GLU A 75 9.62 -7.46 -7.90
N ALA A 76 9.46 -6.17 -8.23
CA ALA A 76 9.67 -5.09 -7.27
C ALA A 76 8.65 -5.12 -6.11
N TYR A 77 7.39 -5.43 -6.38
CA TYR A 77 6.39 -5.65 -5.33
C TYR A 77 6.77 -6.83 -4.40
N GLU A 78 7.18 -7.96 -4.98
CA GLU A 78 7.57 -9.16 -4.22
C GLU A 78 8.76 -8.87 -3.31
N LEU A 79 9.76 -8.13 -3.82
CA LEU A 79 10.93 -7.72 -3.05
C LEU A 79 10.54 -6.92 -1.81
N ILE A 80 9.64 -5.93 -1.95
CA ILE A 80 9.16 -5.14 -0.80
C ILE A 80 8.33 -6.02 0.14
N GLY A 81 7.46 -6.87 -0.41
CA GLY A 81 6.63 -7.79 0.37
C GLY A 81 7.46 -8.69 1.28
N SER A 82 8.61 -9.19 0.80
CA SER A 82 9.52 -10.02 1.59
C SER A 82 10.02 -9.34 2.88
N LEU A 83 10.18 -8.01 2.87
CA LEU A 83 10.59 -7.23 4.04
C LEU A 83 9.48 -7.06 5.09
N LEU A 84 8.22 -7.22 4.68
CA LEU A 84 7.05 -7.01 5.53
C LEU A 84 6.56 -8.31 6.18
N VAL A 85 6.72 -9.45 5.50
CA VAL A 85 6.27 -10.77 5.99
C VAL A 85 7.13 -11.27 7.16
N GLY A 86 8.43 -10.97 7.19
CA GLY A 86 9.35 -11.51 8.21
C GLY A 86 9.32 -10.85 9.60
N LYS A 87 8.61 -9.74 9.78
CA LYS A 87 8.57 -8.99 11.06
C LYS A 87 7.17 -8.60 11.55
N GLY A 88 6.15 -8.61 10.69
CA GLY A 88 4.79 -8.20 11.04
C GLY A 88 4.08 -9.11 12.05
N GLU A 89 4.44 -10.40 12.11
CA GLU A 89 3.85 -11.34 13.08
C GLU A 89 4.40 -11.12 14.51
N VAL A 90 5.65 -10.67 14.65
CA VAL A 90 6.30 -10.54 15.96
C VAL A 90 5.84 -9.29 16.70
N GLU A 91 5.52 -8.20 15.99
CA GLU A 91 5.07 -6.95 16.61
C GLU A 91 3.56 -6.93 16.89
N GLN A 92 2.72 -7.54 16.03
CA GLN A 92 1.26 -7.58 16.27
C GLN A 92 0.85 -8.51 17.44
N ASP A 93 1.59 -9.58 17.71
CA ASP A 93 1.34 -10.46 18.86
C ASP A 93 1.81 -9.84 20.18
N GLN A 94 2.85 -9.01 20.17
CA GLN A 94 3.33 -8.32 21.38
C GLN A 94 2.37 -7.20 21.85
N GLU A 95 1.73 -6.48 20.94
CA GLU A 95 0.74 -5.45 21.30
C GLU A 95 -0.59 -6.05 21.80
N ARG A 96 -0.97 -7.24 21.33
CA ARG A 96 -2.15 -7.96 21.83
C ARG A 96 -1.91 -8.66 23.17
N GLY A 97 -0.67 -9.04 23.48
CA GLY A 97 -0.30 -9.74 24.71
C GLY A 97 -0.18 -8.88 25.98
N GLN A 98 -0.23 -7.54 25.87
CA GLN A 98 -0.08 -6.62 27.02
C GLN A 98 -1.41 -6.07 27.60
N LYS A 99 -2.56 -6.53 27.10
CA LYS A 99 -3.87 -6.21 27.69
C LYS A 99 -4.46 -7.40 28.42
N HIS A 100 -3.89 -7.80 29.55
CA HIS A 100 -4.59 -8.56 30.59
C HIS A 100 -4.04 -8.29 31.99
#